data_AF-A0A017H650-F1
#
_entry.id   AF-A0A017H650-F1
#
_cell.length_a   1.000
_cell.length_b   1.000
_cell.length_c   1.000
_cell.angle_alpha   90.00
_cell.angle_beta   90.00
_cell.angle_gamma   90.00
#
_symmetry.space_group_name_H-M   'P 1'
#
loop_
_entity.id
_entity.type
_entity.pdbx_description
1 polymer ?
#
loop_
_entity_poly.entity_id
_entity_poly.type
_entity_poly.pdbx_seq_one_letter_code
_entity_poly.pdbx_strand_id
1 'polypeptide(L)'
;MELKVKENKILKNSIWMLFDRVYFLFLQFFIGVKIANYYGTKINGSYALASSYAAFIILLLELPNIGVLKIFYRKDTRTVFTHLIFSIVISSLLAVFILINYDNTLFATLLCLLLISSCLSKLSSVISSYFEYRLELSKVILSMNILTTISYCVQFYVMYRNMTIIEVLYIRILENLIKFIVMSILFWKQKYDQVFQYSASLLKHILKDSMYLWITHISFVAYTQLDKVMLGNLLGKEEVGIYSIGVSLANMTLLFIHPITVSIFPKMLRLYQKNRKEYMKKYQKFTTMITQVYLHGAIVSYVILRKVFLMVYSKEYENAIAIYGILMFAILWKANASFQTSHITIIGKTKMNFVKTLIGLMGNILLNWFLIPRYGINGAAFATVITNFITLFLLDFFIPSYREHAWIQWRSFYQIQKIF
;
A
#
# COMPACT_ATOMS: atom_id res chain seq x y z
N MET A 1 36.38 8.30 -6.20
CA MET A 1 35.48 9.46 -6.43
C MET A 1 34.10 9.02 -6.93
N GLU A 2 34.03 8.10 -7.91
CA GLU A 2 32.77 7.56 -8.46
C GLU A 2 31.85 6.84 -7.44
N LEU A 3 32.41 6.11 -6.47
CA LEU A 3 31.62 5.45 -5.41
C LEU A 3 30.89 6.47 -4.53
N LYS A 4 31.56 7.57 -4.12
CA LYS A 4 30.93 8.67 -3.34
C LYS A 4 29.85 9.40 -4.14
N VAL A 5 30.04 9.57 -5.46
CA VAL A 5 29.03 10.19 -6.35
C VAL A 5 27.80 9.30 -6.49
N LYS A 6 27.97 7.99 -6.63
CA LYS A 6 26.86 7.01 -6.66
C LYS A 6 26.11 6.97 -5.32
N GLU A 7 26.81 6.96 -4.19
CA GLU A 7 26.18 6.98 -2.86
C GLU A 7 25.35 8.26 -2.64
N ASN A 8 25.85 9.42 -3.06
CA ASN A 8 25.12 10.68 -2.93
C ASN A 8 23.87 10.71 -3.84
N LYS A 9 23.96 10.16 -5.06
CA LYS A 9 22.81 10.03 -5.98
C LYS A 9 21.73 9.10 -5.42
N ILE A 10 22.13 7.98 -4.80
CA ILE A 10 21.20 7.03 -4.15
C ILE A 10 20.49 7.71 -2.98
N LEU A 11 21.24 8.37 -2.07
CA LEU A 11 20.67 9.04 -0.92
C LEU A 11 19.67 10.14 -1.32
N LYS A 12 20.04 10.98 -2.28
CA LYS A 12 19.16 12.02 -2.81
C LYS A 12 17.86 11.44 -3.36
N ASN A 13 17.93 10.34 -4.10
CA ASN A 13 16.73 9.69 -4.64
C ASN A 13 15.87 9.04 -3.56
N SER A 14 16.47 8.43 -2.55
CA SER A 14 15.73 7.90 -1.40
C SER A 14 14.96 9.01 -0.68
N ILE A 15 15.55 10.19 -0.50
CA ILE A 15 14.88 11.37 0.08
C ILE A 15 13.69 11.80 -0.80
N TRP A 16 13.88 11.88 -2.12
CA TRP A 16 12.78 12.21 -3.03
C TRP A 16 11.63 11.20 -2.98
N MET A 17 11.91 9.90 -2.90
CA MET A 17 10.88 8.87 -2.76
C MET A 17 10.15 8.94 -1.42
N LEU A 18 10.85 9.29 -0.35
CA LEU A 18 10.22 9.52 0.96
C LEU A 18 9.30 10.74 0.93
N PHE A 19 9.78 11.85 0.36
CA PHE A 19 8.98 13.05 0.15
C PHE A 19 7.73 12.75 -0.67
N ASP A 20 7.88 12.06 -1.80
CA ASP A 20 6.79 11.65 -2.69
C ASP A 20 5.68 10.89 -1.94
N ARG A 21 6.07 9.88 -1.14
CA ARG A 21 5.11 9.09 -0.36
C ARG A 21 4.38 9.94 0.67
N VAL A 22 5.10 10.75 1.45
CA VAL A 22 4.50 11.60 2.49
C VAL A 22 3.57 12.64 1.85
N TYR A 23 3.99 13.25 0.76
CA TYR A 23 3.21 14.24 0.02
C TYR A 23 1.93 13.64 -0.55
N PHE A 24 2.02 12.49 -1.22
CA PHE A 24 0.87 11.79 -1.78
C PHE A 24 -0.16 11.43 -0.70
N LEU A 25 0.30 10.90 0.44
CA LEU A 25 -0.57 10.53 1.55
C LEU A 25 -1.25 11.73 2.21
N PHE A 26 -0.51 12.82 2.37
CA PHE A 26 -1.06 14.09 2.86
C PHE A 26 -2.20 14.54 1.96
N LEU A 27 -1.96 14.62 0.65
CA LEU A 27 -3.00 15.01 -0.30
C LEU A 27 -4.18 14.03 -0.34
N GLN A 28 -3.91 12.72 -0.31
CA GLN A 28 -4.92 11.66 -0.30
C GLN A 28 -5.83 11.74 0.94
N PHE A 29 -5.30 12.17 2.09
CA PHE A 29 -6.09 12.39 3.29
C PHE A 29 -7.12 13.50 3.07
N PHE A 30 -6.71 14.69 2.62
CA PHE A 30 -7.62 15.83 2.47
C PHE A 30 -8.71 15.57 1.42
N ILE A 31 -8.34 14.99 0.28
CA ILE A 31 -9.34 14.64 -0.74
C ILE A 31 -10.27 13.53 -0.24
N GLY A 32 -9.74 12.53 0.48
CA GLY A 32 -10.53 11.45 1.05
C GLY A 32 -11.55 11.94 2.07
N VAL A 33 -11.14 12.84 2.97
CA VAL A 33 -12.03 13.52 3.93
C VAL A 33 -13.12 14.29 3.18
N LYS A 34 -12.75 15.07 2.16
CA LYS A 34 -13.72 15.88 1.40
C LYS A 34 -14.73 15.02 0.65
N ILE A 35 -14.28 13.95 0.00
CA ILE A 35 -15.15 12.97 -0.68
C ILE A 35 -16.10 12.32 0.33
N ALA A 36 -15.58 11.88 1.48
CA ALA A 36 -16.38 11.22 2.51
C ALA A 36 -17.51 12.14 3.01
N ASN A 37 -17.19 13.39 3.37
CA ASN A 37 -18.15 14.33 3.92
C ASN A 37 -19.13 14.88 2.90
N TYR A 38 -18.70 15.07 1.66
CA TYR A 38 -19.54 15.65 0.61
C TYR A 38 -20.53 14.64 0.04
N TYR A 39 -20.11 13.39 -0.17
CA TYR A 39 -20.97 12.36 -0.78
C TYR A 39 -21.69 11.44 0.23
N GLY A 40 -21.34 11.52 1.51
CA GLY A 40 -21.96 10.72 2.57
C GLY A 40 -21.59 9.24 2.54
N THR A 41 -22.04 8.50 3.56
CA THR A 41 -21.66 7.10 3.84
C THR A 41 -22.00 6.14 2.70
N LYS A 42 -23.17 6.30 2.07
CA LYS A 42 -23.68 5.39 1.03
C LYS A 42 -22.89 5.45 -0.29
N ILE A 43 -22.63 6.65 -0.80
CA ILE A 43 -21.88 6.84 -2.06
C ILE A 43 -20.39 6.56 -1.82
N ASN A 44 -19.82 7.10 -0.74
CA ASN A 44 -18.43 6.82 -0.37
C ASN A 44 -18.20 5.33 -0.10
N GLY A 45 -19.17 4.65 0.52
CA GLY A 45 -19.15 3.20 0.71
C GLY A 45 -19.22 2.41 -0.59
N SER A 46 -20.03 2.86 -1.55
CA SER A 46 -20.05 2.30 -2.91
C SER A 46 -18.71 2.48 -3.63
N TYR A 47 -18.08 3.66 -3.49
CA TYR A 47 -16.76 3.97 -4.03
C TYR A 47 -15.65 3.16 -3.38
N ALA A 48 -15.66 3.01 -2.05
CA ALA A 48 -14.70 2.23 -1.30
C ALA A 48 -14.79 0.74 -1.65
N LEU A 49 -16.01 0.20 -1.76
CA LEU A 49 -16.24 -1.17 -2.19
C LEU A 49 -15.76 -1.37 -3.64
N ALA A 50 -16.13 -0.48 -4.56
CA ALA A 50 -15.69 -0.54 -5.95
C ALA A 50 -14.16 -0.48 -6.07
N SER A 51 -13.51 0.31 -5.23
CA SER A 51 -12.03 0.37 -5.14
C SER A 51 -11.43 -0.96 -4.68
N SER A 52 -12.05 -1.65 -3.72
CA SER A 52 -11.61 -2.98 -3.27
C SER A 52 -11.76 -4.05 -4.35
N TYR A 53 -12.88 -4.07 -5.08
CA TYR A 53 -13.04 -4.95 -6.25
C TYR A 53 -12.02 -4.62 -7.36
N ALA A 54 -11.81 -3.33 -7.65
CA ALA A 54 -10.82 -2.90 -8.63
C ALA A 54 -9.42 -3.38 -8.26
N ALA A 55 -9.03 -3.32 -6.98
CA ALA A 55 -7.73 -3.78 -6.51
C ALA A 55 -7.46 -5.27 -6.83
N PHE A 56 -8.48 -6.13 -6.74
CA PHE A 56 -8.35 -7.54 -7.15
C PHE A 56 -8.19 -7.70 -8.67
N ILE A 57 -8.96 -6.97 -9.46
CA ILE A 57 -8.92 -7.06 -10.93
C ILE A 57 -7.57 -6.57 -11.48
N ILE A 58 -7.03 -5.51 -10.90
CA ILE A 58 -5.73 -4.91 -11.30
C ILE A 58 -4.56 -5.86 -11.01
N LEU A 59 -4.71 -6.90 -10.17
CA LEU A 59 -3.65 -7.90 -9.95
C LEU A 59 -3.15 -8.51 -11.26
N LEU A 60 -4.00 -8.66 -12.28
CA LEU A 60 -3.59 -9.17 -13.60
C LEU A 60 -2.55 -8.26 -14.29
N LEU A 61 -2.62 -6.95 -14.07
CA LEU A 61 -1.63 -5.99 -14.58
C LEU A 61 -0.32 -6.02 -13.77
N GLU A 62 -0.34 -6.60 -12.57
CA GLU A 62 0.82 -6.72 -11.69
C GLU A 62 1.60 -8.04 -11.87
N LEU A 63 1.16 -8.90 -12.80
CA LEU A 63 1.82 -10.18 -13.11
C LEU A 63 3.31 -10.00 -13.46
N PRO A 64 3.69 -9.08 -14.36
CA PRO A 64 5.09 -8.68 -14.50
C PRO A 64 5.42 -7.71 -13.36
N ASN A 65 6.16 -8.22 -12.38
CA ASN A 65 6.48 -7.45 -11.18
C ASN A 65 7.51 -6.36 -11.48
N ILE A 66 7.23 -5.13 -11.06
CA ILE A 66 8.09 -3.97 -11.32
C ILE A 66 9.52 -4.16 -10.76
N GLY A 67 9.67 -4.85 -9.63
CA GLY A 67 10.98 -5.16 -9.05
C GLY A 67 11.80 -6.10 -9.93
N VAL A 68 11.17 -7.09 -10.56
CA VAL A 68 11.83 -8.05 -11.47
C VAL A 68 12.22 -7.37 -12.78
N LEU A 69 11.39 -6.46 -13.30
CA LEU A 69 11.71 -5.71 -14.52
C LEU A 69 13.07 -5.00 -14.44
N LYS A 70 13.47 -4.54 -13.25
CA LYS A 70 14.76 -3.87 -13.04
C LYS A 70 15.96 -4.77 -13.34
N ILE A 71 15.82 -6.09 -13.25
CA ILE A 71 16.86 -7.06 -13.60
C ILE A 71 17.02 -7.17 -15.12
N PHE A 72 15.92 -7.00 -15.85
CA PHE A 72 15.87 -7.12 -17.31
C PHE A 72 16.08 -5.79 -18.03
N TYR A 73 16.21 -4.66 -17.32
CA TYR A 73 16.56 -3.39 -17.95
C TYR A 73 18.01 -3.40 -18.42
N ARG A 74 18.16 -3.48 -19.75
CA ARG A 74 19.44 -3.37 -20.44
C ARG A 74 19.65 -1.92 -20.92
N LYS A 75 20.68 -1.72 -21.74
CA LYS A 75 20.90 -0.44 -22.42
C LYS A 75 19.78 -0.09 -23.41
N ASP A 76 19.03 -1.09 -23.89
CA ASP A 76 17.89 -0.92 -24.79
C ASP A 76 16.55 -0.73 -24.05
N THR A 77 15.57 -0.18 -24.75
CA THR A 77 14.22 0.10 -24.23
C THR A 77 13.23 -1.06 -24.42
N ARG A 78 13.71 -2.20 -24.93
CA ARG A 78 12.90 -3.39 -25.27
C ARG A 78 12.05 -3.91 -24.12
N THR A 79 12.61 -3.95 -22.92
CA THR A 79 11.91 -4.38 -21.69
C THR A 79 10.74 -3.46 -21.34
N VAL A 80 10.92 -2.14 -21.53
CA VAL A 80 9.86 -1.15 -21.27
C VAL A 80 8.71 -1.35 -22.26
N PHE A 81 9.00 -1.44 -23.56
CA PHE A 81 7.98 -1.65 -24.58
C PHE A 81 7.26 -2.99 -24.44
N THR A 82 7.99 -4.06 -24.11
CA THR A 82 7.38 -5.38 -23.85
C THR A 82 6.38 -5.32 -22.69
N HIS A 83 6.72 -4.64 -21.60
CA HIS A 83 5.80 -4.50 -20.46
C HIS A 83 4.64 -3.52 -20.73
N LEU A 84 4.87 -2.44 -21.48
CA LEU A 84 3.81 -1.52 -21.92
C LEU A 84 2.78 -2.23 -22.79
N ILE A 85 3.22 -2.98 -23.80
CA ILE A 85 2.34 -3.75 -24.69
C ILE A 85 1.51 -4.76 -23.88
N PHE A 86 2.15 -5.51 -22.98
CA PHE A 86 1.43 -6.42 -22.08
C PHE A 86 0.36 -5.67 -21.27
N SER A 87 0.71 -4.53 -20.69
CA SER A 87 -0.21 -3.74 -19.85
C SER A 87 -1.39 -3.19 -20.66
N ILE A 88 -1.16 -2.75 -21.90
CA ILE A 88 -2.22 -2.28 -22.81
C ILE A 88 -3.16 -3.42 -23.20
N VAL A 89 -2.62 -4.59 -23.56
CA VAL A 89 -3.41 -5.77 -23.94
C VAL A 89 -4.28 -6.27 -22.78
N ILE A 90 -3.72 -6.37 -21.57
CA ILE A 90 -4.52 -6.78 -20.40
C ILE A 90 -5.56 -5.70 -20.06
N SER A 91 -5.22 -4.42 -20.17
CA SER A 91 -6.17 -3.34 -19.94
C SER A 91 -7.33 -3.34 -20.95
N SER A 92 -7.08 -3.66 -22.21
CA SER A 92 -8.14 -3.76 -23.23
C SER A 92 -9.02 -4.98 -23.02
N LEU A 93 -8.45 -6.14 -22.65
CA LEU A 93 -9.23 -7.33 -22.27
C LEU A 93 -10.13 -7.05 -21.06
N LEU A 94 -9.61 -6.36 -20.06
CA LEU A 94 -10.39 -5.93 -18.89
C LEU A 94 -11.51 -4.96 -19.30
N ALA A 95 -11.22 -3.99 -20.18
CA ALA A 95 -12.24 -3.07 -20.68
C ALA A 95 -13.37 -3.80 -21.42
N VAL A 96 -13.05 -4.79 -22.26
CA VAL A 96 -14.07 -5.61 -22.95
C VAL A 96 -14.87 -6.45 -21.95
N PHE A 97 -14.21 -7.10 -20.99
CA PHE A 97 -14.88 -7.87 -19.94
C PHE A 97 -15.87 -7.01 -19.15
N ILE A 98 -15.46 -5.79 -18.82
CA ILE A 98 -16.30 -4.81 -18.13
C ILE A 98 -17.49 -4.41 -19.01
N LEU A 99 -17.28 -4.07 -20.28
CA LEU A 99 -18.34 -3.64 -21.20
C LEU A 99 -19.41 -4.71 -21.40
N ILE A 100 -19.02 -5.99 -21.44
CA ILE A 100 -19.95 -7.12 -21.59
C ILE A 100 -20.82 -7.30 -20.33
N ASN A 101 -20.25 -7.10 -19.14
CA ASN A 101 -20.93 -7.30 -17.86
C ASN A 101 -21.36 -5.99 -17.20
N TYR A 102 -21.48 -4.92 -17.99
CA TYR A 102 -21.78 -3.59 -17.47
C TYR A 102 -23.27 -3.45 -17.20
N ASP A 103 -23.63 -3.43 -15.92
CA ASP A 103 -24.95 -2.99 -15.48
C ASP A 103 -24.98 -1.47 -15.26
N ASN A 104 -26.13 -0.83 -15.53
CA ASN A 104 -26.32 0.62 -15.31
C ASN A 104 -26.46 1.04 -13.82
N THR A 105 -25.87 0.26 -12.91
CA THR A 105 -25.87 0.60 -11.48
C THR A 105 -24.72 1.56 -11.17
N LEU A 106 -24.95 2.49 -10.24
CA LEU A 106 -23.90 3.41 -9.77
C LEU A 106 -22.60 2.66 -9.39
N PHE A 107 -22.72 1.52 -8.73
CA PHE A 107 -21.56 0.72 -8.32
C PHE A 107 -20.75 0.22 -9.52
N ALA A 108 -21.41 -0.32 -10.55
CA ALA A 108 -20.75 -0.74 -11.77
C ALA A 108 -20.07 0.45 -12.46
N THR A 109 -20.72 1.61 -12.56
CA THR A 109 -20.11 2.84 -13.11
C THR A 109 -18.84 3.23 -12.35
N LEU A 110 -18.88 3.26 -11.01
CA LEU A 110 -17.71 3.58 -10.18
C LEU A 110 -16.57 2.58 -10.38
N LEU A 111 -16.89 1.29 -10.41
CA LEU A 111 -15.92 0.22 -10.64
C LEU A 111 -15.24 0.39 -12.01
N CYS A 112 -16.01 0.65 -13.06
CA CYS A 112 -15.49 0.85 -14.42
C CYS A 112 -14.52 2.03 -14.49
N LEU A 113 -14.92 3.18 -13.97
CA LEU A 113 -14.10 4.40 -13.99
C LEU A 113 -12.83 4.23 -13.14
N LEU A 114 -12.91 3.55 -12.01
CA LEU A 114 -11.74 3.21 -11.18
C LEU A 114 -10.78 2.26 -11.89
N LEU A 115 -11.30 1.26 -12.63
CA LEU A 115 -10.48 0.34 -13.43
C LEU A 115 -9.78 1.08 -14.56
N ILE A 116 -10.49 1.91 -15.34
CA ILE A 116 -9.91 2.75 -16.39
C ILE A 116 -8.80 3.64 -15.81
N SER A 117 -9.10 4.34 -14.71
CA SER A 117 -8.13 5.19 -14.01
C SER A 117 -6.88 4.42 -13.59
N SER A 118 -7.05 3.21 -13.07
CA SER A 118 -5.95 2.37 -12.59
C SER A 118 -5.11 1.76 -13.73
N CYS A 119 -5.74 1.35 -14.83
CA CYS A 119 -5.05 0.91 -16.04
C CYS A 119 -4.14 2.02 -16.60
N LEU A 120 -4.64 3.25 -16.70
CA LEU A 120 -3.84 4.42 -17.11
C LEU A 120 -2.70 4.71 -16.13
N SER A 121 -2.97 4.62 -14.83
CA SER A 121 -1.94 4.77 -13.79
C SER A 121 -0.84 3.72 -13.94
N LYS A 122 -1.19 2.47 -14.25
CA LYS A 122 -0.22 1.41 -14.50
C LYS A 122 0.71 1.74 -15.66
N LEU A 123 0.19 2.24 -16.78
CA LEU A 123 1.01 2.61 -17.95
C LEU A 123 2.08 3.66 -17.62
N SER A 124 1.70 4.70 -16.87
CA SER A 124 2.68 5.71 -16.41
C SER A 124 3.68 5.13 -15.40
N SER A 125 3.23 4.23 -14.53
CA SER A 125 4.10 3.51 -13.56
C SER A 125 5.15 2.64 -14.25
N VAL A 126 4.83 1.96 -15.36
CA VAL A 126 5.81 1.19 -16.15
C VAL A 126 6.98 2.06 -16.58
N ILE A 127 6.69 3.24 -17.14
CA ILE A 127 7.73 4.17 -17.58
C ILE A 127 8.50 4.71 -16.37
N SER A 128 7.79 5.08 -15.29
CA SER A 128 8.41 5.57 -14.05
C SER A 128 9.42 4.58 -13.48
N SER A 129 9.14 3.28 -13.54
CA SER A 129 10.05 2.26 -13.02
C SER A 129 11.38 2.17 -13.78
N TYR A 130 11.40 2.53 -15.06
CA TYR A 130 12.64 2.65 -15.84
C TYR A 130 13.48 3.84 -15.37
N PHE A 131 12.85 5.00 -15.11
CA PHE A 131 13.53 6.16 -14.51
C PHE A 131 14.04 5.88 -13.10
N GLU A 132 13.32 5.06 -12.33
CA GLU A 132 13.73 4.60 -11.00
C GLU A 132 15.02 3.79 -11.08
N TYR A 133 15.09 2.83 -12.01
CA TYR A 133 16.31 2.05 -12.27
C TYR A 133 17.50 2.93 -12.66
N ARG A 134 17.28 3.98 -13.46
CA ARG A 134 18.32 4.92 -13.89
C ARG A 134 18.72 5.95 -12.83
N LEU A 135 18.05 5.95 -11.67
CA LEU A 135 18.27 6.91 -10.59
C LEU A 135 18.00 8.37 -11.04
N GLU A 136 17.05 8.60 -11.95
CA GLU A 136 16.72 9.93 -12.51
C GLU A 136 15.33 10.43 -12.04
N LEU A 137 15.00 10.13 -10.78
CA LEU A 137 13.65 10.26 -10.25
C LEU A 137 13.19 11.69 -9.96
N SER A 138 14.11 12.63 -9.74
CA SER A 138 13.72 13.96 -9.23
C SER A 138 12.77 14.70 -10.17
N LYS A 139 13.00 14.63 -11.49
CA LYS A 139 12.11 15.25 -12.49
C LYS A 139 10.77 14.52 -12.59
N VAL A 140 10.81 13.19 -12.57
CA VAL A 140 9.61 12.34 -12.63
C VAL A 140 8.71 12.61 -11.43
N ILE A 141 9.25 12.50 -10.21
CA ILE A 141 8.52 12.71 -8.95
C ILE A 141 7.92 14.12 -8.90
N LEU A 142 8.69 15.14 -9.27
CA LEU A 142 8.20 16.52 -9.28
C LEU A 142 7.04 16.70 -10.27
N SER A 143 7.17 16.20 -11.51
CA SER A 143 6.11 16.27 -12.51
C SER A 143 4.85 15.52 -12.06
N MET A 144 4.99 14.33 -11.49
CA MET A 144 3.85 13.54 -11.00
C MET A 144 3.14 14.25 -9.85
N ASN A 145 3.89 14.82 -8.90
CA ASN A 145 3.30 15.52 -7.76
C ASN A 145 2.57 16.78 -8.17
N ILE A 146 3.15 17.62 -9.05
CA ILE A 146 2.49 18.82 -9.57
C ILE A 146 1.14 18.46 -10.25
N LEU A 147 1.14 17.42 -11.11
CA LEU A 147 -0.10 16.97 -11.76
C LEU A 147 -1.14 16.46 -10.75
N THR A 148 -0.70 15.75 -9.71
CA THR A 148 -1.57 15.27 -8.64
C THR A 148 -2.17 16.43 -7.85
N THR A 149 -1.38 17.45 -7.53
CA THR A 149 -1.84 18.66 -6.83
C THR A 149 -2.89 19.40 -7.65
N ILE A 150 -2.63 19.61 -8.95
CA ILE A 150 -3.58 20.27 -9.86
C ILE A 150 -4.89 19.48 -9.92
N SER A 151 -4.81 18.16 -10.11
CA SER A 151 -5.98 17.27 -10.14
C SER A 151 -6.82 17.40 -8.86
N TYR A 152 -6.19 17.38 -7.68
CA TYR A 152 -6.92 17.55 -6.44
C TYR A 152 -7.54 18.93 -6.30
N CYS A 153 -6.85 20.01 -6.68
CA CYS A 153 -7.45 21.35 -6.70
C CYS A 153 -8.71 21.39 -7.58
N VAL A 154 -8.68 20.75 -8.76
CA VAL A 154 -9.84 20.65 -9.65
C VAL A 154 -10.95 19.79 -9.04
N GLN A 155 -10.64 18.68 -8.38
CA GLN A 155 -11.62 17.86 -7.67
C GLN A 155 -12.29 18.64 -6.52
N PHE A 156 -11.52 19.42 -5.76
CA PHE A 156 -12.06 20.32 -4.74
C PHE A 156 -13.02 21.35 -5.33
N TYR A 157 -12.66 21.94 -6.48
CA TYR A 157 -13.52 22.89 -7.18
C TYR A 157 -14.82 22.25 -7.70
N VAL A 158 -14.74 21.05 -8.27
CA VAL A 158 -15.91 20.30 -8.75
C VAL A 158 -16.87 19.94 -7.61
N MET A 159 -16.34 19.52 -6.46
CA MET A 159 -17.16 19.31 -5.26
C MET A 159 -17.76 20.61 -4.73
N TYR A 160 -17.06 21.75 -4.84
CA TYR A 160 -17.63 23.07 -4.51
C TYR A 160 -18.79 23.46 -5.44
N ARG A 161 -18.77 23.00 -6.70
CA ARG A 161 -19.84 23.21 -7.69
C ARG A 161 -21.01 22.23 -7.55
N ASN A 162 -21.04 21.48 -6.45
CA ASN A 162 -22.04 20.47 -6.11
C ASN A 162 -22.18 19.31 -7.12
N MET A 163 -21.09 18.94 -7.81
CA MET A 163 -21.10 17.88 -8.84
C MET A 163 -21.02 16.47 -8.24
N THR A 164 -21.34 15.44 -9.03
CA THR A 164 -21.38 14.05 -8.54
C THR A 164 -19.98 13.44 -8.41
N ILE A 165 -19.89 12.26 -7.78
CA ILE A 165 -18.62 11.54 -7.61
C ILE A 165 -18.03 11.04 -8.94
N ILE A 166 -18.86 10.95 -9.98
CA ILE A 166 -18.47 10.51 -11.32
C ILE A 166 -17.52 11.56 -11.94
N GLU A 167 -17.77 12.84 -11.75
CA GLU A 167 -16.91 13.92 -12.24
C GLU A 167 -15.55 13.94 -11.55
N VAL A 168 -15.51 13.62 -10.25
CA VAL A 168 -14.24 13.42 -9.51
C VAL A 168 -13.42 12.29 -10.16
N LEU A 169 -14.08 11.20 -10.58
CA LEU A 169 -13.43 10.10 -11.27
C LEU A 169 -12.98 10.47 -12.69
N TYR A 170 -13.75 11.26 -13.43
CA TYR A 170 -13.31 11.76 -14.75
C TYR A 170 -12.05 12.62 -14.63
N ILE A 171 -11.97 13.48 -13.61
CA ILE A 171 -10.75 14.27 -13.35
C ILE A 171 -9.56 13.33 -13.05
N ARG A 172 -9.77 12.28 -12.25
CA ARG A 172 -8.73 11.30 -11.93
C ARG A 172 -8.28 10.50 -13.16
N ILE A 173 -9.18 10.19 -14.09
CA ILE A 173 -8.86 9.55 -15.38
C ILE A 173 -8.02 10.50 -16.22
N LEU A 174 -8.44 11.76 -16.35
CA LEU A 174 -7.72 12.80 -17.09
C LEU A 174 -6.33 13.02 -16.51
N GLU A 175 -6.21 13.09 -15.19
CA GLU A 175 -4.92 13.17 -14.49
C GLU A 175 -3.99 12.02 -14.88
N ASN A 176 -4.47 10.77 -14.80
CA ASN A 176 -3.66 9.61 -15.12
C ASN A 176 -3.30 9.53 -16.61
N LEU A 177 -4.17 10.00 -17.50
CA LEU A 177 -3.88 10.16 -18.92
C LEU A 177 -2.76 11.20 -19.15
N ILE A 178 -2.87 12.38 -18.53
CA ILE A 178 -1.83 13.43 -18.62
C ILE A 178 -0.51 12.91 -18.04
N LYS A 179 -0.53 12.20 -16.91
CA LYS A 179 0.67 11.56 -16.34
C LYS A 179 1.31 10.60 -17.33
N PHE A 180 0.53 9.75 -18.00
CA PHE A 180 1.04 8.84 -19.02
C PHE A 180 1.66 9.59 -20.21
N ILE A 181 1.01 10.64 -20.71
CA ILE A 181 1.51 11.48 -21.82
C ILE A 181 2.82 12.16 -21.42
N VAL A 182 2.86 12.83 -20.27
CA VAL A 182 4.07 13.51 -19.77
C VAL A 182 5.22 12.53 -19.58
N MET A 183 4.96 11.35 -19.00
CA MET A 183 5.97 10.31 -18.83
C MET A 183 6.48 9.78 -20.15
N SER A 184 5.58 9.58 -21.13
CA SER A 184 5.97 9.19 -22.48
C SER A 184 6.85 10.25 -23.12
N ILE A 185 6.48 11.54 -23.08
CA ILE A 185 7.30 12.63 -23.63
C ILE A 185 8.68 12.67 -22.96
N LEU A 186 8.75 12.56 -21.63
CA LEU A 186 10.02 12.53 -20.91
C LEU A 186 10.88 11.34 -21.33
N PHE A 187 10.27 10.18 -21.55
CA PHE A 187 10.94 8.97 -22.03
C PHE A 187 11.46 9.13 -23.46
N TRP A 188 10.64 9.64 -24.38
CA TRP A 188 10.99 9.88 -25.79
C TRP A 188 12.07 10.96 -25.96
N LYS A 189 12.12 11.96 -25.06
CA LYS A 189 13.19 12.98 -25.07
C LYS A 189 14.56 12.43 -24.64
N GLN A 190 14.62 11.22 -24.10
CA GLN A 190 15.90 10.61 -23.79
C GLN A 190 16.56 10.11 -25.07
N LYS A 191 17.76 10.60 -25.40
CA LYS A 191 18.57 10.21 -26.57
C LYS A 191 19.20 8.82 -26.43
N TYR A 192 18.40 7.81 -26.11
CA TYR A 192 18.83 6.41 -26.01
C TYR A 192 18.43 5.65 -27.27
N ASP A 193 19.00 4.44 -27.46
CA ASP A 193 18.59 3.52 -28.53
C ASP A 193 17.16 3.06 -28.28
N GLN A 194 16.22 3.85 -28.79
CA GLN A 194 14.79 3.63 -28.68
C GLN A 194 14.38 2.56 -29.69
N VAL A 195 14.57 1.31 -29.30
CA VAL A 195 14.20 0.17 -30.11
C VAL A 195 12.78 -0.22 -29.74
N PHE A 196 11.80 0.18 -30.55
CA PHE A 196 10.41 -0.27 -30.41
C PHE A 196 10.32 -1.76 -30.79
N GLN A 197 10.58 -2.63 -29.82
CA GLN A 197 10.58 -4.07 -30.02
C GLN A 197 9.83 -4.77 -28.89
N TYR A 198 8.84 -5.57 -29.29
CA TYR A 198 8.24 -6.58 -28.44
C TYR A 198 9.11 -7.84 -28.42
N SER A 199 9.11 -8.55 -27.29
CA SER A 199 9.78 -9.84 -27.17
C SER A 199 8.95 -10.81 -26.35
N ALA A 200 8.31 -11.76 -27.03
CA ALA A 200 7.55 -12.83 -26.38
C ALA A 200 8.45 -13.69 -25.47
N SER A 201 9.70 -13.96 -25.88
CA SER A 201 10.65 -14.71 -25.07
C SER A 201 11.02 -13.95 -23.79
N LEU A 202 11.30 -12.65 -23.90
CA LEU A 202 11.58 -11.80 -22.74
C LEU A 202 10.37 -11.72 -21.79
N LEU A 203 9.16 -11.54 -22.33
CA LEU A 203 7.94 -11.53 -21.52
C LEU A 203 7.79 -12.85 -20.76
N LYS A 204 8.00 -13.99 -21.43
CA LYS A 204 7.94 -15.31 -20.78
C LYS A 204 8.94 -15.44 -19.63
N HIS A 205 10.17 -14.94 -19.79
CA HIS A 205 11.16 -14.91 -18.71
C HIS A 205 10.73 -14.01 -17.55
N ILE A 206 10.27 -12.79 -17.84
CA ILE A 206 9.79 -11.85 -16.81
C ILE A 206 8.63 -12.46 -16.02
N LEU A 207 7.65 -13.06 -16.70
CA LEU A 207 6.49 -13.68 -16.05
C LEU A 207 6.89 -14.88 -15.18
N LYS A 208 7.79 -15.73 -15.67
CA LYS A 208 8.32 -16.87 -14.90
C LYS A 208 8.99 -16.40 -13.61
N ASP A 209 9.83 -15.38 -13.68
CA ASP A 209 10.57 -14.86 -12.53
C ASP A 209 9.68 -14.03 -11.59
N SER A 210 8.58 -13.47 -12.11
CA SER A 210 7.63 -12.67 -11.33
C SER A 210 6.55 -13.50 -10.61
N MET A 211 6.32 -14.76 -11.02
CA MET A 211 5.20 -15.57 -10.54
C MET A 211 5.08 -15.64 -9.00
N TYR A 212 6.19 -15.85 -8.31
CA TYR A 212 6.21 -15.94 -6.84
C TYR A 212 5.89 -14.60 -6.16
N LEU A 213 6.42 -13.50 -6.71
CA LEU A 213 6.14 -12.15 -6.19
C LEU A 213 4.69 -11.75 -6.47
N TRP A 214 4.14 -12.17 -7.61
CA TRP A 214 2.75 -11.95 -7.94
C TRP A 214 1.80 -12.68 -6.97
N ILE A 215 2.06 -13.95 -6.65
CA ILE A 215 1.28 -14.71 -5.65
C ILE A 215 1.36 -14.04 -4.27
N THR A 216 2.54 -13.52 -3.91
CA THR A 216 2.72 -12.75 -2.67
C THR A 216 1.86 -11.48 -2.69
N HIS A 217 1.79 -10.79 -3.83
CA HIS A 217 0.98 -9.58 -3.98
C HIS A 217 -0.52 -9.87 -3.97
N ILE A 218 -0.98 -10.97 -4.59
CA ILE A 218 -2.37 -11.44 -4.48
C ILE A 218 -2.71 -11.66 -3.00
N SER A 219 -1.84 -12.34 -2.25
CA SER A 219 -2.05 -12.61 -0.84
C SER A 219 -2.17 -11.32 -0.03
N PHE A 220 -1.35 -10.31 -0.35
CA PHE A 220 -1.40 -8.99 0.28
C PHE A 220 -2.67 -8.21 -0.05
N VAL A 221 -3.09 -8.18 -1.33
CA VAL A 221 -4.34 -7.53 -1.74
C VAL A 221 -5.54 -8.22 -1.10
N ALA A 222 -5.57 -9.56 -1.10
CA ALA A 222 -6.59 -10.31 -0.41
C ALA A 222 -6.65 -9.94 1.08
N TYR A 223 -5.51 -9.97 1.78
CA TYR A 223 -5.43 -9.62 3.19
C TYR A 223 -5.90 -8.18 3.52
N THR A 224 -5.77 -7.24 2.57
CA THR A 224 -6.08 -5.82 2.82
C THR A 224 -7.44 -5.37 2.31
N GLN A 225 -8.04 -6.11 1.37
CA GLN A 225 -9.28 -5.71 0.70
C GLN A 225 -10.46 -6.66 0.97
N LEU A 226 -10.19 -7.91 1.34
CA LEU A 226 -11.23 -8.92 1.45
C LEU A 226 -12.24 -8.60 2.55
N ASP A 227 -11.81 -8.01 3.68
CA ASP A 227 -12.73 -7.49 4.73
C ASP A 227 -13.81 -6.59 4.15
N LYS A 228 -13.42 -5.64 3.29
CA LYS A 228 -14.35 -4.66 2.69
C LYS A 228 -15.31 -5.33 1.73
N VAL A 229 -14.83 -6.31 0.97
CA VAL A 229 -15.67 -7.12 0.07
C VAL A 229 -16.70 -7.93 0.88
N MET A 230 -16.27 -8.58 1.97
CA MET A 230 -17.17 -9.33 2.85
C MET A 230 -18.20 -8.42 3.51
N LEU A 231 -17.78 -7.27 4.06
CA LEU A 231 -18.69 -6.28 4.64
C LEU A 231 -19.71 -5.78 3.61
N GLY A 232 -19.26 -5.46 2.39
CA GLY A 232 -20.14 -4.99 1.32
C GLY A 232 -21.21 -6.00 0.93
N ASN A 233 -20.87 -7.30 0.93
CA ASN A 233 -21.78 -8.38 0.60
C ASN A 233 -22.71 -8.78 1.76
N LEU A 234 -22.25 -8.65 3.01
CA LEU A 234 -22.99 -9.11 4.19
C LEU A 234 -23.83 -8.01 4.85
N LEU A 235 -23.31 -6.79 4.93
CA LEU A 235 -23.93 -5.67 5.66
C LEU A 235 -24.32 -4.51 4.74
N GLY A 236 -23.76 -4.46 3.54
CA GLY A 236 -24.05 -3.42 2.55
C GLY A 236 -22.98 -2.35 2.45
N LYS A 237 -23.15 -1.47 1.45
CA LYS A 237 -22.12 -0.51 1.01
C LYS A 237 -21.85 0.58 2.05
N GLU A 238 -22.86 0.99 2.80
CA GLU A 238 -22.75 2.06 3.79
C GLU A 238 -21.72 1.74 4.89
N GLU A 239 -21.81 0.52 5.44
CA GLU A 239 -20.87 -0.02 6.42
C GLU A 239 -19.43 -0.07 5.91
N VAL A 240 -19.24 -0.33 4.61
CA VAL A 240 -17.91 -0.30 3.97
C VAL A 240 -17.33 1.11 3.98
N GLY A 241 -18.16 2.14 3.83
CA GLY A 241 -17.75 3.55 3.92
C GLY A 241 -17.23 3.90 5.30
N ILE A 242 -17.99 3.55 6.34
CA ILE A 242 -17.62 3.77 7.75
C ILE A 242 -16.35 2.99 8.10
N TYR A 243 -16.29 1.71 7.77
CA TYR A 243 -15.11 0.86 8.00
C TYR A 243 -13.87 1.39 7.30
N SER A 244 -14.00 1.83 6.05
CA SER A 244 -12.87 2.34 5.28
C SER A 244 -12.24 3.59 5.88
N ILE A 245 -13.01 4.47 6.52
CA ILE A 245 -12.46 5.64 7.22
C ILE A 245 -11.65 5.20 8.45
N GLY A 246 -12.20 4.31 9.28
CA GLY A 246 -11.51 3.77 10.44
C GLY A 246 -10.18 3.11 10.06
N VAL A 247 -10.20 2.26 9.02
CA VAL A 247 -9.00 1.62 8.46
C VAL A 247 -8.00 2.63 7.90
N SER A 248 -8.46 3.66 7.19
CA SER A 248 -7.60 4.69 6.61
C SER A 248 -6.86 5.49 7.69
N LEU A 249 -7.59 5.97 8.70
CA LEU A 249 -7.04 6.67 9.86
C LEU A 249 -6.04 5.80 10.64
N ALA A 250 -6.38 4.52 10.81
CA ALA A 250 -5.51 3.55 11.46
C ALA A 250 -4.19 3.41 10.66
N ASN A 251 -4.26 3.14 9.36
CA ASN A 251 -3.08 2.94 8.52
C ASN A 251 -2.17 4.19 8.41
N MET A 252 -2.72 5.40 8.57
CA MET A 252 -1.91 6.63 8.61
C MET A 252 -0.91 6.66 9.76
N THR A 253 -1.19 5.95 10.85
CA THR A 253 -0.23 5.86 11.96
C THR A 253 1.03 5.09 11.58
N LEU A 254 0.93 4.07 10.70
CA LEU A 254 2.06 3.22 10.28
C LEU A 254 3.07 3.93 9.36
N LEU A 255 2.73 5.12 8.87
CA LEU A 255 3.58 5.89 7.94
C LEU A 255 4.95 6.21 8.53
N PHE A 256 5.04 6.36 9.85
CA PHE A 256 6.30 6.65 10.52
C PHE A 256 7.24 5.45 10.61
N ILE A 257 6.73 4.21 10.50
CA ILE A 257 7.55 2.99 10.68
C ILE A 257 8.41 2.72 9.45
N HIS A 258 7.80 2.78 8.26
CA HIS A 258 8.43 2.29 7.05
C HIS A 258 9.78 2.99 6.73
N PRO A 259 9.88 4.34 6.78
CA PRO A 259 11.15 5.03 6.56
C PRO A 259 12.25 4.60 7.54
N ILE A 260 11.88 4.38 8.82
CA ILE A 260 12.79 3.95 9.88
C ILE A 260 13.34 2.56 9.54
N THR A 261 12.48 1.60 9.19
CA THR A 261 12.90 0.23 8.85
C THR A 261 13.82 0.18 7.64
N VAL A 262 13.52 0.97 6.60
CA VAL A 262 14.33 1.04 5.37
C VAL A 262 15.70 1.66 5.64
N SER A 263 15.76 2.76 6.40
CA SER A 263 17.00 3.45 6.73
C SER A 263 17.94 2.60 7.61
N ILE A 264 17.37 1.87 8.57
CA ILE A 264 18.14 1.06 9.52
C ILE A 264 18.64 -0.25 8.92
N PHE A 265 17.95 -0.79 7.90
CA PHE A 265 18.22 -2.12 7.33
C PHE A 265 19.70 -2.36 6.92
N PRO A 266 20.36 -1.50 6.12
CA PRO A 266 21.74 -1.74 5.68
C PRO A 266 22.74 -1.76 6.85
N LYS A 267 22.51 -0.91 7.86
CA LYS A 267 23.34 -0.85 9.08
C LYS A 267 23.20 -2.13 9.89
N MET A 268 21.97 -2.64 10.03
CA MET A 268 21.69 -3.89 10.72
C MET A 268 22.29 -5.10 10.00
N LEU A 269 22.23 -5.15 8.66
CA LEU A 269 22.89 -6.21 7.89
C LEU A 269 24.41 -6.25 8.11
N ARG A 270 25.09 -5.10 8.03
CA ARG A 270 26.54 -5.01 8.29
C ARG A 270 26.90 -5.40 9.73
N LEU A 271 26.08 -5.00 10.71
CA LEU A 271 26.28 -5.37 12.11
C LEU A 271 26.09 -6.87 12.32
N TYR A 272 25.11 -7.49 11.68
CA TYR A 272 24.88 -8.93 11.77
C TYR A 272 26.10 -9.74 11.30
N GLN A 273 26.75 -9.30 10.22
CA GLN A 273 27.95 -9.95 9.66
C GLN A 273 29.20 -9.75 10.53
N LYS A 274 29.32 -8.63 11.25
CA LYS A 274 30.51 -8.29 12.04
C LYS A 274 30.42 -8.71 13.51
N ASN A 275 29.26 -8.48 14.14
CA ASN A 275 29.08 -8.67 15.57
C ASN A 275 27.61 -8.99 15.88
N ARG A 276 27.28 -10.28 15.94
CA ARG A 276 25.92 -10.76 16.24
C ARG A 276 25.40 -10.25 17.59
N LYS A 277 26.26 -10.14 18.62
CA LYS A 277 25.85 -9.67 19.95
C LYS A 277 25.41 -8.21 19.92
N GLU A 278 26.19 -7.35 19.25
CA GLU A 278 25.84 -5.94 19.07
C GLU A 278 24.58 -5.77 18.21
N TYR A 279 24.44 -6.58 17.16
CA TYR A 279 23.25 -6.64 16.34
C TYR A 279 21.99 -6.91 17.17
N MET A 280 21.99 -7.98 17.99
CA MET A 280 20.80 -8.32 18.82
C MET A 280 20.50 -7.23 19.85
N LYS A 281 21.52 -6.59 20.44
CA LYS A 281 21.33 -5.47 21.38
C LYS A 281 20.66 -4.28 20.69
N LYS A 282 21.10 -3.91 19.48
CA LYS A 282 20.49 -2.82 18.70
C LYS A 282 19.09 -3.18 18.20
N TYR A 283 18.90 -4.42 17.77
CA TYR A 283 17.61 -4.94 17.36
C TYR A 283 16.58 -4.80 18.50
N GLN A 284 16.91 -5.30 19.69
CA GLN A 284 16.06 -5.15 20.87
C GLN A 284 15.80 -3.68 21.21
N LYS A 285 16.83 -2.82 21.18
CA LYS A 285 16.66 -1.37 21.45
C LYS A 285 15.65 -0.74 20.50
N PHE A 286 15.78 -0.98 19.19
CA PHE A 286 14.87 -0.40 18.20
C PHE A 286 13.45 -0.97 18.29
N THR A 287 13.30 -2.29 18.48
CA THR A 287 11.99 -2.90 18.67
C THR A 287 11.29 -2.37 19.92
N THR A 288 12.02 -2.22 21.04
CA THR A 288 11.47 -1.63 22.27
C THR A 288 11.08 -0.18 22.07
N MET A 289 11.93 0.65 21.46
CA MET A 289 11.61 2.05 21.17
C MET A 289 10.32 2.18 20.35
N ILE A 290 10.19 1.44 19.24
CA ILE A 290 8.98 1.50 18.40
C ILE A 290 7.76 0.99 19.16
N THR A 291 7.88 -0.14 19.87
CA THR A 291 6.76 -0.71 20.66
C THR A 291 6.24 0.31 21.68
N GLN A 292 7.14 0.95 22.42
CA GLN A 292 6.77 1.93 23.46
C GLN A 292 6.15 3.20 22.87
N VAL A 293 6.70 3.71 21.76
CA VAL A 293 6.14 4.86 21.04
C VAL A 293 4.72 4.57 20.55
N TYR A 294 4.47 3.38 19.98
CA TYR A 294 3.13 3.02 19.49
C TYR A 294 2.16 2.66 20.61
N LEU A 295 2.63 2.09 21.72
CA LEU A 295 1.79 1.81 22.88
C LEU A 295 1.20 3.08 23.48
N HIS A 296 2.06 4.07 23.79
CA HIS A 296 1.63 5.35 24.33
C HIS A 296 0.95 6.21 23.25
N GLY A 297 1.51 6.20 22.04
CA GLY A 297 1.00 6.94 20.90
C GLY A 297 -0.41 6.53 20.52
N ALA A 298 -0.77 5.24 20.60
CA ALA A 298 -2.11 4.75 20.32
C ALA A 298 -3.16 5.27 21.30
N ILE A 299 -2.83 5.34 22.59
CA ILE A 299 -3.74 5.88 23.61
C ILE A 299 -3.95 7.38 23.37
N VAL A 300 -2.85 8.13 23.19
CA VAL A 300 -2.89 9.57 22.93
C VAL A 300 -3.64 9.87 21.63
N SER A 301 -3.38 9.12 20.56
CA SER A 301 -4.01 9.32 19.27
C SER A 301 -5.51 9.03 19.31
N TYR A 302 -5.95 8.01 20.04
CA TYR A 302 -7.37 7.72 20.23
C TYR A 302 -8.10 8.87 20.97
N VAL A 303 -7.50 9.39 22.05
CA VAL A 303 -8.07 10.52 22.80
C VAL A 303 -8.15 11.78 21.94
N ILE A 304 -7.11 12.08 21.16
CA ILE A 304 -7.10 13.23 20.23
C ILE A 304 -8.16 13.02 19.15
N LEU A 305 -8.18 11.84 18.53
CA LEU A 305 -9.12 11.55 17.45
C LEU A 305 -10.55 11.75 17.92
N ARG A 306 -10.93 11.21 19.08
CA ARG A 306 -12.29 11.37 19.61
C ARG A 306 -12.71 12.84 19.76
N LYS A 307 -11.78 13.75 20.08
CA LYS A 307 -12.07 15.20 20.22
C LYS A 307 -12.16 15.93 18.88
N VAL A 308 -11.35 15.52 17.90
CA VAL A 308 -11.21 16.23 16.61
C VAL A 308 -12.04 15.57 15.50
N PHE A 309 -12.53 14.35 15.68
CA PHE A 309 -13.18 13.57 14.62
C PHE A 309 -14.34 14.32 13.97
N LEU A 310 -15.27 14.86 14.77
CA LEU A 310 -16.44 15.59 14.26
C LEU A 310 -16.12 16.99 13.70
N MET A 311 -14.89 17.49 13.90
CA MET A 311 -14.41 18.70 13.20
C MET A 311 -13.96 18.37 11.77
N VAL A 312 -13.59 17.11 11.51
CA VAL A 312 -13.01 16.65 10.24
C VAL A 312 -14.00 15.82 9.45
N TYR A 313 -14.82 15.00 10.09
CA TYR A 313 -15.78 14.09 9.46
C TYR A 313 -17.21 14.38 9.90
N SER A 314 -18.18 14.11 9.02
CA SER A 314 -19.60 14.21 9.35
C SER A 314 -20.01 13.19 10.43
N LYS A 315 -21.10 13.49 11.15
CA LYS A 315 -21.63 12.65 12.24
C LYS A 315 -22.02 11.24 11.78
N GLU A 316 -22.40 11.06 10.51
CA GLU A 316 -22.72 9.76 9.92
C GLU A 316 -21.55 8.76 10.00
N TYR A 317 -20.30 9.25 10.13
CA TYR A 317 -19.10 8.42 10.28
C TYR A 317 -18.65 8.21 11.72
N GLU A 318 -19.42 8.62 12.73
CA GLU A 318 -19.02 8.54 14.15
C GLU A 318 -18.60 7.12 14.57
N ASN A 319 -19.23 6.08 14.02
CA ASN A 319 -18.88 4.68 14.25
C ASN A 319 -17.45 4.32 13.80
N ALA A 320 -16.83 5.09 12.90
CA ALA A 320 -15.43 4.89 12.50
C ALA A 320 -14.43 5.16 13.65
N ILE A 321 -14.82 5.90 14.69
CA ILE A 321 -14.01 6.13 15.89
C ILE A 321 -13.78 4.80 16.63
N ALA A 322 -14.82 3.98 16.78
CA ALA A 322 -14.72 2.67 17.43
C ALA A 322 -13.84 1.71 16.61
N ILE A 323 -14.02 1.69 15.29
CA ILE A 323 -13.21 0.89 14.36
C ILE A 323 -11.73 1.29 14.46
N TYR A 324 -11.43 2.59 14.44
CA TYR A 324 -10.08 3.10 14.63
C TYR A 324 -9.50 2.62 15.96
N GLY A 325 -10.24 2.76 17.06
CA GLY A 325 -9.82 2.32 18.40
C GLY A 325 -9.46 0.83 18.45
N ILE A 326 -10.30 -0.03 17.86
CA ILE A 326 -10.02 -1.48 17.77
C ILE A 326 -8.77 -1.73 16.91
N LEU A 327 -8.66 -1.10 15.75
CA LEU A 327 -7.53 -1.30 14.84
C LEU A 327 -6.19 -0.76 15.39
N MET A 328 -6.19 0.15 16.36
CA MET A 328 -4.96 0.56 17.05
C MET A 328 -4.26 -0.61 17.75
N PHE A 329 -4.99 -1.63 18.20
CA PHE A 329 -4.37 -2.86 18.72
C PHE A 329 -3.67 -3.65 17.61
N ALA A 330 -4.27 -3.73 16.40
CA ALA A 330 -3.62 -4.35 15.25
C ALA A 330 -2.34 -3.61 14.85
N ILE A 331 -2.36 -2.28 14.92
CA ILE A 331 -1.20 -1.42 14.66
C ILE A 331 -0.10 -1.64 15.68
N LEU A 332 -0.44 -1.81 16.96
CA LEU A 332 0.52 -2.12 18.01
C LEU A 332 1.29 -3.42 17.69
N TRP A 333 0.59 -4.48 17.27
CA TRP A 333 1.24 -5.73 16.85
C TRP A 333 2.14 -5.53 15.62
N LYS A 334 1.67 -4.77 14.62
CA LYS A 334 2.47 -4.41 13.44
C LYS A 334 3.72 -3.60 13.79
N ALA A 335 3.61 -2.67 14.74
CA ALA A 335 4.71 -1.83 15.19
C ALA A 335 5.75 -2.65 15.98
N ASN A 336 5.28 -3.51 16.87
CA ASN A 336 6.13 -4.44 17.59
C ASN A 336 6.87 -5.43 16.66
N ALA A 337 6.23 -5.89 15.59
CA ALA A 337 6.84 -6.74 14.56
C ALA A 337 7.55 -5.97 13.42
N SER A 338 7.70 -4.65 13.52
CA SER A 338 8.17 -3.79 12.41
C SER A 338 9.52 -4.19 11.81
N PHE A 339 10.45 -4.68 12.62
CA PHE A 339 11.77 -5.16 12.18
C PHE A 339 11.82 -6.67 11.92
N GLN A 340 10.69 -7.38 12.03
CA GLN A 340 10.64 -8.84 11.89
C GLN A 340 11.07 -9.28 10.48
N THR A 341 10.40 -8.78 9.44
CA THR A 341 10.68 -9.13 8.05
C THR A 341 12.14 -8.86 7.67
N SER A 342 12.69 -7.74 8.14
CA SER A 342 14.09 -7.38 7.96
C SER A 342 15.04 -8.38 8.62
N HIS A 343 14.77 -8.78 9.87
CA HIS A 343 15.57 -9.77 10.59
C HIS A 343 15.57 -11.13 9.89
N ILE A 344 14.38 -11.62 9.52
CA ILE A 344 14.21 -12.91 8.84
C ILE A 344 14.92 -12.94 7.48
N THR A 345 14.92 -11.80 6.78
CA THR A 345 15.68 -11.63 5.54
C THR A 345 17.19 -11.69 5.80
N ILE A 346 17.69 -11.00 6.84
CA ILE A 346 19.11 -10.99 7.20
C ILE A 346 19.62 -12.40 7.57
N ILE A 347 18.80 -13.22 8.23
CA ILE A 347 19.16 -14.61 8.58
C ILE A 347 18.88 -15.62 7.46
N GLY A 348 18.40 -15.18 6.29
CA GLY A 348 18.17 -16.02 5.12
C GLY A 348 16.96 -16.96 5.19
N LYS A 349 15.95 -16.65 6.02
CA LYS A 349 14.75 -17.50 6.24
C LYS A 349 13.46 -16.92 5.66
N THR A 350 13.56 -16.09 4.61
CA THR A 350 12.45 -15.33 4.01
C THR A 350 11.24 -16.17 3.58
N LYS A 351 11.43 -17.46 3.21
CA LYS A 351 10.32 -18.38 2.88
C LYS A 351 9.29 -18.48 4.02
N MET A 352 9.71 -18.30 5.26
CA MET A 352 8.81 -18.40 6.40
C MET A 352 7.85 -17.20 6.52
N ASN A 353 8.22 -16.02 5.98
CA ASN A 353 7.31 -14.88 5.89
C ASN A 353 6.09 -15.23 5.01
N PHE A 354 6.31 -15.95 3.91
CA PHE A 354 5.21 -16.38 3.02
C PHE A 354 4.24 -17.30 3.73
N VAL A 355 4.74 -18.29 4.48
CA VAL A 355 3.91 -19.22 5.26
C VAL A 355 3.07 -18.45 6.28
N LYS A 356 3.66 -17.52 7.03
CA LYS A 356 2.94 -16.69 8.00
C LYS A 356 1.87 -15.81 7.35
N THR A 357 2.17 -15.20 6.20
CA THR A 357 1.20 -14.40 5.44
C THR A 357 0.02 -15.25 4.98
N LEU A 358 0.26 -16.48 4.52
CA LEU A 358 -0.81 -17.39 4.09
C LEU A 358 -1.69 -17.83 5.26
N ILE A 359 -1.09 -18.18 6.41
CA ILE A 359 -1.82 -18.47 7.66
C ILE A 359 -2.66 -17.26 8.08
N GLY A 360 -2.09 -16.05 7.98
CA GLY A 360 -2.79 -14.81 8.26
C GLY A 360 -3.99 -14.58 7.37
N LEU A 361 -3.82 -14.73 6.05
CA LEU A 361 -4.92 -14.61 5.10
C LEU A 361 -6.05 -15.59 5.41
N MET A 362 -5.73 -16.87 5.60
CA MET A 362 -6.73 -17.90 5.90
C MET A 362 -7.42 -17.63 7.25
N GLY A 363 -6.65 -17.29 8.28
CA GLY A 363 -7.18 -16.97 9.61
C GLY A 363 -8.09 -15.74 9.59
N ASN A 364 -7.71 -14.69 8.84
CA ASN A 364 -8.51 -13.48 8.69
C ASN A 364 -9.83 -13.76 7.97
N ILE A 365 -9.82 -14.52 6.86
CA ILE A 365 -11.05 -14.91 6.15
C ILE A 365 -11.99 -15.69 7.08
N LEU A 366 -11.48 -16.68 7.80
CA LEU A 366 -12.27 -17.48 8.74
C LEU A 366 -12.86 -16.62 9.86
N LEU A 367 -12.03 -15.77 10.48
CA LEU A 367 -12.48 -14.90 11.56
C LEU A 367 -13.51 -13.88 11.08
N ASN A 368 -13.33 -13.29 9.89
CA ASN A 368 -14.32 -12.41 9.29
C ASN A 368 -15.64 -13.12 9.06
N TRP A 369 -15.61 -14.36 8.55
CA TRP A 369 -16.81 -15.12 8.28
C TRP A 369 -17.64 -15.38 9.56
N PHE A 370 -16.98 -15.59 10.70
CA PHE A 370 -17.65 -15.78 11.99
C PHE A 370 -18.01 -14.47 12.72
N LEU A 371 -17.14 -13.45 12.66
CA LEU A 371 -17.28 -12.23 13.46
C LEU A 371 -18.11 -11.15 12.79
N ILE A 372 -18.07 -11.01 11.45
CA ILE A 372 -18.87 -10.00 10.75
C ILE A 372 -20.38 -10.20 10.98
N PRO A 373 -20.95 -11.42 10.85
CA PRO A 373 -22.39 -11.61 11.08
C PRO A 373 -22.84 -11.30 12.51
N ARG A 374 -21.95 -11.43 13.49
CA ARG A 374 -22.27 -11.25 14.92
C ARG A 374 -22.01 -9.83 15.44
N TYR A 375 -20.96 -9.18 14.95
CA TYR A 375 -20.45 -7.91 15.47
C TYR A 375 -20.36 -6.80 14.41
N GLY A 376 -20.85 -7.05 13.19
CA GLY A 376 -20.84 -6.08 12.10
C GLY A 376 -19.43 -5.62 11.71
N ILE A 377 -19.29 -4.32 11.45
CA ILE A 377 -18.02 -3.64 11.16
C ILE A 377 -16.97 -3.79 12.27
N ASN A 378 -17.38 -3.87 13.54
CA ASN A 378 -16.47 -4.13 14.65
C ASN A 378 -15.92 -5.57 14.57
N GLY A 379 -16.72 -6.52 14.08
CA GLY A 379 -16.31 -7.89 13.83
C GLY A 379 -15.13 -7.99 12.86
N ALA A 380 -15.16 -7.23 11.76
CA ALA A 380 -14.04 -7.15 10.82
C ALA A 380 -12.78 -6.55 11.46
N ALA A 381 -12.94 -5.50 12.27
CA ALA A 381 -11.83 -4.91 13.00
C ALA A 381 -11.21 -5.90 13.99
N PHE A 382 -12.02 -6.64 14.76
CA PHE A 382 -11.54 -7.68 15.67
C PHE A 382 -10.86 -8.84 14.94
N ALA A 383 -11.42 -9.30 13.80
CA ALA A 383 -10.79 -10.32 12.97
C ALA A 383 -9.37 -9.90 12.55
N THR A 384 -9.20 -8.64 12.17
CA THR A 384 -7.89 -8.05 11.84
C THR A 384 -6.96 -8.00 13.05
N VAL A 385 -7.43 -7.60 14.23
CA VAL A 385 -6.60 -7.57 15.45
C VAL A 385 -6.14 -8.97 15.83
N ILE A 386 -7.05 -9.93 15.90
CA ILE A 386 -6.77 -11.31 16.28
C ILE A 386 -5.80 -11.94 15.27
N THR A 387 -5.99 -11.71 13.97
CA THR A 387 -5.08 -12.22 12.95
C THR A 387 -3.68 -11.64 13.09
N ASN A 388 -3.55 -10.33 13.26
CA ASN A 388 -2.23 -9.70 13.45
C ASN A 388 -1.57 -10.18 14.75
N PHE A 389 -2.33 -10.38 15.82
CA PHE A 389 -1.80 -10.97 17.06
C PHE A 389 -1.26 -12.39 16.82
N ILE A 390 -2.06 -13.26 16.20
CA ILE A 390 -1.66 -14.64 15.92
C ILE A 390 -0.41 -14.66 15.04
N THR A 391 -0.43 -13.92 13.94
CA THR A 391 0.62 -13.98 12.93
C THR A 391 1.88 -13.23 13.32
N LEU A 392 1.79 -12.05 13.92
CA LEU A 392 2.94 -11.19 14.18
C LEU A 392 3.54 -11.34 15.57
N PHE A 393 2.92 -12.15 16.43
CA PHE A 393 3.39 -12.34 17.79
C PHE A 393 3.29 -13.79 18.26
N LEU A 394 2.10 -14.41 18.23
CA LEU A 394 1.91 -15.75 18.79
C LEU A 394 2.71 -16.83 18.05
N LEU A 395 2.60 -16.88 16.71
CA LEU A 395 3.32 -17.86 15.89
C LEU A 395 4.84 -17.76 16.03
N ASP A 396 5.36 -16.61 16.43
CA ASP A 396 6.80 -16.39 16.56
C ASP A 396 7.45 -17.20 17.69
N PHE A 397 6.66 -17.57 18.70
CA PHE A 397 7.12 -18.48 19.76
C PHE A 397 7.25 -19.93 19.26
N PHE A 398 6.42 -20.33 18.30
CA PHE A 398 6.37 -21.71 17.82
C PHE A 398 7.36 -21.97 16.70
N ILE A 399 7.59 -20.98 15.83
CA ILE A 399 8.50 -21.11 14.68
C ILE A 399 9.96 -20.91 15.13
N PRO A 400 10.86 -21.92 15.01
CA PRO A 400 12.23 -21.83 15.52
C PRO A 400 13.02 -20.61 15.03
N SER A 401 12.83 -20.22 13.76
CA SER A 401 13.49 -19.06 13.15
C SER A 401 13.06 -17.70 13.75
N TYR A 402 11.94 -17.65 14.47
CA TYR A 402 11.38 -16.42 15.05
C TYR A 402 11.46 -16.39 16.57
N ARG A 403 11.82 -17.49 17.24
CA ARG A 403 11.84 -17.57 18.72
C ARG A 403 12.67 -16.47 19.37
N GLU A 404 13.86 -16.19 18.82
CA GLU A 404 14.74 -15.14 19.34
C GLU A 404 14.07 -13.74 19.21
N HIS A 405 13.31 -13.53 18.14
CA HIS A 405 12.51 -12.32 17.92
C HIS A 405 11.30 -12.25 18.86
N ALA A 406 10.57 -13.34 19.07
CA ALA A 406 9.40 -13.40 19.96
C ALA A 406 9.75 -12.97 21.39
N TRP A 407 10.89 -13.42 21.91
CA TRP A 407 11.36 -13.01 23.23
C TRP A 407 11.73 -11.52 23.29
N ILE A 408 12.26 -10.97 22.20
CA ILE A 408 12.55 -9.54 22.11
C ILE A 408 11.24 -8.74 22.10
N GLN A 409 10.27 -9.15 21.28
CA GLN A 409 8.93 -8.55 21.23
C GLN A 409 8.25 -8.55 22.60
N TRP A 410 8.29 -9.67 23.32
CA TRP A 410 7.76 -9.78 24.68
C TRP A 410 8.43 -8.79 25.64
N ARG A 411 9.77 -8.76 25.67
CA ARG A 411 10.53 -7.85 26.53
C ARG A 411 10.28 -6.38 26.20
N SER A 412 9.99 -6.07 24.94
CA SER A 412 9.74 -4.70 24.48
C SER A 412 8.51 -4.06 25.11
N PHE A 413 7.55 -4.82 25.66
CA PHE A 413 6.39 -4.26 26.37
C PHE A 413 6.72 -3.75 27.78
N TYR A 414 7.69 -4.34 28.47
CA TYR A 414 7.99 -4.03 29.87
C TYR A 414 9.27 -3.20 30.09
N GLN A 415 10.17 -3.11 29.10
CA GLN A 415 11.45 -2.42 29.23
C GLN A 415 11.38 -0.89 29.03
N ILE A 416 10.55 -0.21 29.82
CA ILE A 416 10.42 1.26 29.83
C ILE A 416 11.72 1.92 30.32
N GLN A 417 12.43 1.28 31.27
CA GLN A 417 13.50 1.92 32.07
C GLN A 417 14.93 1.86 31.51
N LYS A 418 15.17 1.28 30.31
CA LYS A 418 16.55 1.15 29.74
C LYS A 418 16.77 1.92 28.43
N ILE A 419 15.82 2.78 28.07
CA ILE A 419 15.84 3.50 26.79
C ILE A 419 16.54 4.86 26.91
N PHE A 420 16.59 5.43 28.12
CA PHE A 420 17.32 6.64 28.47
C PHE A 420 18.58 6.30 29.26
#